data_AF-A0A529LLZ5-F1
#
_entry.id   AF-A0A529LLZ5-F1
#
_cell.length_a   1.000
_cell.length_b   1.000
_cell.length_c   1.000
_cell.angle_alpha   90.00
_cell.angle_beta   90.00
_cell.angle_gamma   90.00
#
_symmetry.space_group_name_H-M   'P 1'
#
loop_
_entity.id
_entity.type
_entity.pdbx_description
1 polymer ?
#
loop_
_entity_poly.entity_id
_entity_poly.type
_entity_poly.pdbx_seq_one_letter_code
_entity_poly.pdbx_strand_id
1 'polypeptide(L)'
;MWFDQMAIPADAPHVAEALEFINYMMTPEVIAKSSNYVLYANGNKASQQFVDKAILEDPAVYPDEETTKKLYTVKPYDPKTQRVITRTWTKIVTGQ
;
A
#
# COMPACT_ATOMS: atom_id res chain seq x y z
N MET A 1 8.85 -3.57 -3.21
CA MET A 1 8.05 -2.41 -2.76
C MET A 1 6.72 -2.44 -3.47
N TRP A 2 5.64 -2.21 -2.72
CA TRP A 2 4.28 -2.10 -3.23
C TRP A 2 3.62 -0.86 -2.63
N PHE A 3 2.55 -0.39 -3.26
CA PHE A 3 1.79 0.77 -2.81
C PHE A 3 0.31 0.49 -3.03
N ASP A 4 -0.46 0.39 -1.94
CA ASP A 4 -1.90 0.31 -2.02
C ASP A 4 -2.48 1.72 -2.09
N GLN A 5 -3.44 1.93 -2.99
CA GLN A 5 -4.04 3.23 -3.26
C GLN A 5 -5.56 3.12 -3.27
N MET A 6 -6.24 4.16 -2.81
CA MET A 6 -7.68 4.30 -3.01
C MET A 6 -7.95 4.75 -4.45
N ALA A 7 -8.93 4.11 -5.10
CA ALA A 7 -9.42 4.48 -6.42
C ALA A 7 -10.94 4.44 -6.42
N ILE A 8 -11.58 5.32 -7.19
CA ILE A 8 -13.03 5.32 -7.39
C ILE A 8 -13.33 4.58 -8.70
N PRO A 9 -14.07 3.45 -8.67
CA PRO A 9 -14.53 2.78 -9.89
C PRO A 9 -15.34 3.71 -10.80
N ALA A 10 -15.22 3.53 -12.11
CA ALA A 10 -15.87 4.40 -13.09
C ALA A 10 -17.41 4.35 -13.03
N ASP A 11 -17.97 3.27 -12.48
CA ASP A 11 -19.40 3.01 -12.31
C ASP A 11 -19.86 3.16 -10.85
N ALA A 12 -19.06 3.81 -9.98
CA ALA A 12 -19.42 4.01 -8.58
C ALA A 12 -20.72 4.84 -8.45
N PRO A 13 -21.74 4.35 -7.73
CA PRO A 13 -23.03 5.05 -7.60
C PRO A 13 -22.99 6.28 -6.67
N HIS A 14 -21.93 6.41 -5.86
CA HIS A 14 -21.78 7.39 -4.77
C HIS A 14 -20.41 8.08 -4.83
N VAL A 15 -20.14 8.80 -5.92
CA VAL A 15 -18.82 9.43 -6.16
C VAL A 15 -18.52 10.54 -5.15
N ALA A 16 -19.52 11.32 -4.75
CA ALA A 16 -19.34 12.42 -3.81
C ALA A 16 -18.91 11.92 -2.43
N GLU A 17 -19.56 10.89 -1.93
CA GLU A 17 -19.29 10.24 -0.66
C GLU A 17 -17.93 9.52 -0.68
N ALA A 18 -17.55 8.92 -1.81
CA ALA A 18 -16.22 8.34 -1.98
C ALA A 18 -15.11 9.41 -1.90
N LEU A 19 -15.32 10.58 -2.51
CA LEU A 19 -14.39 11.70 -2.39
C LEU A 19 -14.33 12.25 -0.95
N GLU A 20 -15.47 12.34 -0.27
CA GLU A 20 -15.52 12.74 1.14
C GLU A 20 -14.71 11.78 2.02
N PHE A 21 -14.84 10.46 1.80
CA PHE A 21 -14.06 9.46 2.52
C PHE A 21 -12.55 9.57 2.23
N ILE A 22 -12.17 9.73 0.96
CA ILE A 22 -10.75 9.92 0.59
C ILE A 22 -10.21 11.19 1.28
N ASN A 23 -10.95 12.29 1.28
CA ASN A 23 -10.56 13.52 1.97
C ASN A 23 -10.40 13.31 3.49
N TYR A 24 -11.33 12.59 4.12
CA TYR A 24 -11.24 12.24 5.54
C TYR A 24 -9.96 11.45 5.82
N MET A 25 -9.68 10.42 5.01
CA MET A 25 -8.45 9.63 5.11
C MET A 25 -7.18 10.42 4.79
N MET A 26 -7.25 11.55 4.08
CA MET A 26 -6.10 12.44 3.88
C MET A 26 -5.81 13.34 5.10
N THR A 27 -6.71 13.41 6.08
CA THR A 27 -6.47 14.18 7.31
C THR A 27 -5.34 13.52 8.13
N PRO A 28 -4.26 14.25 8.49
CA PRO A 28 -3.07 13.68 9.13
C PRO A 28 -3.36 12.82 10.39
N GLU A 29 -4.20 13.31 11.29
CA GLU A 29 -4.58 12.64 12.53
C GLU A 29 -5.43 11.39 12.28
N VAL A 30 -6.20 11.38 11.18
CA VAL A 30 -7.06 10.27 10.81
C VAL A 30 -6.22 9.13 10.26
N ILE A 31 -5.35 9.38 9.28
CA ILE A 31 -4.53 8.33 8.69
C ILE A 31 -3.50 7.77 9.68
N ALA A 32 -2.99 8.60 10.59
CA ALA A 32 -2.10 8.14 11.65
C ALA A 32 -2.77 7.10 12.56
N LYS A 33 -4.06 7.25 12.89
CA LYS A 33 -4.81 6.23 13.64
C LYS A 33 -4.84 4.89 12.92
N SER A 34 -5.00 4.91 11.58
CA SER A 34 -4.92 3.70 10.77
C SER A 34 -3.54 3.06 10.88
N SER A 35 -2.47 3.84 10.64
CA SER A 35 -1.10 3.36 10.79
C SER A 35 -0.80 2.78 12.17
N ASN A 36 -1.25 3.43 13.25
CA ASN A 36 -1.04 2.95 14.62
C ASN A 36 -1.77 1.63 14.89
N TYR A 37 -2.90 1.40 14.23
CA TYR A 37 -3.67 0.17 14.38
C TYR A 37 -3.15 -0.98 13.52
N VAL A 38 -2.86 -0.73 12.23
CA VAL A 38 -2.48 -1.78 11.27
C VAL A 38 -0.97 -1.99 11.11
N LEU A 39 -0.16 -1.12 11.72
CA LEU A 39 1.31 -1.17 11.69
C LEU A 39 1.92 -0.97 10.29
N TYR A 40 1.22 -0.24 9.41
CA TYR A 40 1.70 0.10 8.07
C TYR A 40 2.05 1.58 7.96
N ALA A 41 3.16 1.86 7.24
CA ALA A 41 3.49 3.21 6.80
C ALA A 41 2.40 3.71 5.84
N ASN A 42 1.96 4.96 6.05
CA ASN A 42 1.04 5.64 5.13
C ASN A 42 1.76 6.70 4.29
N GLY A 43 1.13 7.13 3.19
CA GLY A 43 1.70 8.09 2.24
C GLY A 43 1.65 9.57 2.66
N ASN A 44 1.08 9.90 3.82
CA ASN A 44 0.93 11.28 4.28
C ASN A 44 2.08 11.70 5.20
N LYS A 45 3.00 12.52 4.67
CA LYS A 45 4.15 13.03 5.43
C LYS A 45 3.75 13.85 6.67
N ALA A 46 2.67 14.63 6.59
CA ALA A 46 2.22 15.44 7.72
C ALA A 46 1.65 14.61 8.88
N SER A 47 1.27 13.35 8.62
CA SER A 47 0.76 12.42 9.63
C SER A 47 1.83 11.90 10.59
N GLN A 48 3.11 11.93 10.21
CA GLN A 48 4.19 11.28 10.97
C GLN A 48 4.32 11.80 12.41
N GLN A 49 3.94 13.04 12.68
CA GLN A 49 3.93 13.60 14.04
C GLN A 49 2.87 12.97 14.96
N PHE A 50 1.86 12.30 14.40
CA PHE A 50 0.77 11.64 15.10
C PHE A 50 0.91 10.11 15.13
N VAL A 51 1.90 9.56 14.41
CA VAL A 51 2.19 8.12 14.40
C VAL A 51 2.94 7.76 15.68
N ASP A 52 2.62 6.59 16.25
CA ASP A 52 3.29 6.12 17.45
C ASP A 52 4.80 5.97 17.19
N LYS A 53 5.60 6.51 18.10
CA LYS A 53 7.06 6.55 17.95
C LYS A 53 7.67 5.16 17.70
N ALA A 54 7.15 4.14 18.36
CA ALA A 54 7.59 2.75 18.18
C ALA A 54 7.38 2.23 16.75
N ILE A 55 6.39 2.73 16.03
CA ILE A 55 6.13 2.37 14.63
C ILE A 55 6.99 3.23 13.71
N LEU A 56 7.07 4.54 13.98
CA LEU A 56 7.86 5.47 13.15
C LEU A 56 9.36 5.16 13.17
N GLU A 57 9.87 4.61 14.27
CA GLU A 57 11.26 4.20 14.43
C GLU A 57 11.52 2.74 14.05
N ASP A 58 10.50 1.96 13.68
CA ASP A 58 10.68 0.57 13.23
C ASP A 58 11.18 0.55 11.76
N PRO A 59 12.43 0.11 11.49
CA PRO A 59 12.97 0.06 10.15
C PRO A 59 12.28 -0.97 9.24
N ALA A 60 11.50 -1.90 9.79
CA ALA A 60 10.66 -2.80 8.99
C ALA A 60 9.43 -2.07 8.40
N VAL A 61 9.00 -0.97 9.04
CA VAL A 61 7.86 -0.15 8.60
C VAL A 61 8.34 1.11 7.87
N TYR A 62 9.29 1.84 8.46
CA TYR A 62 9.96 3.02 7.91
C TYR A 62 11.44 2.71 7.66
N PRO A 63 11.78 2.04 6.54
CA PRO A 63 13.16 1.66 6.25
C PRO A 63 14.07 2.86 6.04
N ASP A 64 15.35 2.68 6.35
CA ASP A 64 16.38 3.67 6.08
C ASP A 64 16.63 3.88 4.57
N GLU A 65 17.41 4.90 4.25
CA GLU A 65 17.71 5.26 2.87
C GLU A 65 18.48 4.17 2.12
N GLU A 66 19.40 3.47 2.81
CA GLU A 66 20.20 2.40 2.19
C GLU A 66 19.31 1.21 1.80
N THR A 67 18.40 0.81 2.69
CA THR A 67 17.41 -0.24 2.45
C THR A 67 16.45 0.19 1.35
N THR A 68 15.94 1.42 1.40
CA THR A 68 15.02 1.96 0.39
C THR A 68 15.63 1.90 -1.02
N LYS A 69 16.92 2.20 -1.17
CA LYS A 69 17.64 2.10 -2.46
C LYS A 69 17.73 0.69 -3.04
N LYS A 70 17.61 -0.35 -2.21
CA LYS A 70 17.64 -1.76 -2.63
C LYS A 70 16.27 -2.30 -3.00
N LEU A 71 15.19 -1.56 -2.72
CA LEU A 71 13.84 -2.00 -3.03
C LEU A 71 13.50 -1.75 -4.51
N TYR A 72 12.69 -2.64 -5.08
CA TYR A 72 12.19 -2.52 -6.44
C TYR A 72 10.66 -2.64 -6.48
N THR A 73 10.04 -2.00 -7.47
CA THR A 73 8.61 -2.16 -7.78
C THR A 73 8.43 -3.12 -8.93
N VAL A 74 7.36 -3.91 -8.90
CA VAL A 74 7.00 -4.79 -10.02
C VAL A 74 6.25 -3.98 -11.06
N LYS A 75 6.62 -4.14 -12.34
CA LYS A 75 5.85 -3.62 -13.48
C LYS A 75 4.88 -4.69 -13.98
N PRO A 76 3.71 -4.30 -14.52
CA PRO A 76 2.82 -5.26 -15.16
C PRO A 76 3.56 -6.06 -16.23
N TYR A 77 3.42 -7.39 -16.18
CA TYR A 77 3.94 -8.27 -17.22
C TYR A 77 3.07 -8.20 -18.47
N ASP A 78 3.66 -8.49 -19.63
CA ASP A 78 2.88 -8.69 -20.84
C ASP A 78 1.97 -9.94 -20.70
N PRO A 79 0.87 -10.03 -21.49
CA PRO A 79 -0.10 -11.12 -21.34
C PRO A 79 0.46 -12.53 -21.56
N LYS A 80 1.57 -12.70 -22.30
CA LYS A 80 2.21 -14.01 -22.49
C LYS A 80 2.99 -14.38 -21.23
N THR A 81 3.79 -13.46 -20.70
CA THR A 81 4.56 -13.67 -19.48
C THR A 81 3.64 -13.89 -18.27
N GLN A 82 2.56 -13.11 -18.13
CA GLN A 82 1.60 -13.27 -17.04
C GLN A 82 0.98 -14.68 -17.02
N ARG A 83 0.64 -15.24 -18.18
CA ARG A 83 0.10 -16.61 -18.29
C ARG A 83 1.09 -17.67 -17.82
N VAL A 84 2.38 -17.49 -18.11
CA VAL A 84 3.43 -18.39 -17.63
C VAL A 84 3.53 -18.32 -16.12
N ILE A 85 3.58 -17.12 -15.54
CA ILE A 85 3.66 -16.90 -14.09
C ILE A 85 2.48 -17.56 -13.38
N THR A 86 1.25 -17.30 -13.83
CA THR A 86 0.06 -17.90 -13.23
C THR A 86 0.09 -19.42 -13.27
N ARG A 87 0.41 -20.01 -14.43
CA ARG A 87 0.47 -21.48 -14.57
C ARG A 87 1.54 -22.09 -13.68
N THR A 88 2.72 -21.49 -13.64
CA THR A 88 3.82 -21.95 -12.78
C THR A 88 3.42 -21.87 -11.31
N TRP A 89 2.79 -20.78 -10.89
CA TRP A 89 2.29 -20.64 -9.53
C TRP A 89 1.24 -21.70 -9.18
N THR A 90 0.27 -21.95 -10.08
CA THR A 90 -0.73 -23.02 -9.89
C THR A 90 -0.07 -24.38 -9.68
N LYS A 91 0.94 -24.73 -10.49
CA LYS A 91 1.69 -25.98 -10.31
C LYS A 91 2.36 -26.08 -8.94
N ILE A 92 3.05 -25.01 -8.53
CA ILE A 92 3.71 -24.94 -7.21
C ILE A 92 2.70 -25.19 -6.08
N VAL A 93 1.57 -24.48 -6.08
CA VAL A 93 0.58 -24.60 -4.98
C VAL A 93 -0.23 -25.90 -5.03
N THR A 94 -0.30 -26.58 -6.18
CA THR A 94 -1.03 -27.86 -6.34
C THR A 94 -0.12 -29.09 -6.28
N GLY A 95 1.21 -28.91 -6.28
CA GLY A 95 2.17 -30.01 -6.26
C GLY A 95 2.28 -30.79 -7.57
N GLN A 96 2.00 -30.15 -8.71
CA GLN A 96 2.09 -30.73 -10.07
C GLN A 96 3.36 -30.33 -10.82
#